data_AF-A0A7C1AI74-F1
#
_entry.id   AF-A0A7C1AI74-F1
#
_cell.length_a   1.000
_cell.length_b   1.000
_cell.length_c   1.000
_cell.angle_alpha   90.00
_cell.angle_beta   90.00
_cell.angle_gamma   90.00
#
_symmetry.space_group_name_H-M   'P 1'
#
loop_
_entity.id
_entity.type
_entity.pdbx_description
1 polymer ?
#
loop_
_entity_poly.entity_id
_entity_poly.type
_entity_poly.pdbx_seq_one_letter_code
_entity_poly.pdbx_strand_id
1 'polypeptide(L)'
;KTPGPTGFYGRSCYLKFNGDRSVTLNFGTVDMGGGHRNAMRQIAAETLRISPERITVSSDIDTQTSPWEWQTVGSLSVLLCGQAVVEAAGKAIELLKETAARVLGCPSGQLS
;
A
#
# COMPACT_ATOMS: atom_id res chain seq x y z
N LYS A 1 -34.46 13.87 -1.84
CA LYS A 1 -33.55 12.72 -1.68
C LYS A 1 -32.23 13.08 -2.37
N THR A 2 -31.23 13.47 -1.59
CA THR A 2 -29.85 13.65 -2.09
C THR A 2 -29.37 12.30 -2.63
N PRO A 3 -28.77 12.21 -3.83
CA PRO A 3 -28.23 10.94 -4.30
C PRO A 3 -27.12 10.51 -3.32
N GLY A 4 -27.26 9.34 -2.71
CA GLY A 4 -26.16 8.73 -1.96
C GLY A 4 -24.99 8.47 -2.91
N PRO A 5 -23.73 8.53 -2.46
CA PRO A 5 -22.58 8.39 -3.34
C PRO A 5 -22.44 6.93 -3.76
N THR A 6 -23.12 6.57 -4.85
CA THR A 6 -22.92 5.34 -5.61
C THR A 6 -21.87 5.63 -6.68
N GLY A 7 -20.66 5.06 -6.55
CA GLY A 7 -19.81 4.79 -7.71
C GLY A 7 -18.35 5.26 -7.69
N PHE A 8 -17.86 5.97 -6.66
CA PHE A 8 -16.50 6.54 -6.71
C PHE A 8 -15.63 6.29 -5.48
N TYR A 9 -15.69 5.13 -4.82
CA TYR A 9 -14.74 4.80 -3.73
C TYR A 9 -13.38 4.31 -4.26
N GLY A 10 -12.86 4.95 -5.31
CA GLY A 10 -11.54 4.67 -5.85
C GLY A 10 -10.48 5.12 -4.86
N ARG A 11 -9.69 4.18 -4.35
CA ARG A 11 -8.51 4.44 -3.53
C ARG A 11 -7.35 3.71 -4.15
N SER A 12 -6.23 4.39 -4.25
CA SER A 12 -5.04 3.84 -4.87
C SER A 12 -3.84 4.08 -3.96
N CYS A 13 -2.94 3.11 -3.96
CA CYS A 13 -1.66 3.19 -3.28
C CYS A 13 -0.59 2.60 -4.19
N TYR A 14 0.66 2.96 -3.95
CA TYR A 14 1.78 2.27 -4.58
C TYR A 14 2.88 1.99 -3.57
N LEU A 15 3.62 0.91 -3.86
CA LEU A 15 4.81 0.50 -3.14
C LEU A 15 5.99 0.64 -4.08
N LYS A 16 7.03 1.36 -3.64
CA LYS A 16 8.30 1.45 -4.34
C LYS A 16 9.35 0.69 -3.55
N PHE A 17 9.94 -0.33 -4.16
CA PHE A 17 11.06 -1.07 -3.58
C PHE A 17 12.36 -0.35 -3.92
N ASN A 18 13.11 0.04 -2.90
CA ASN A 18 14.38 0.74 -3.04
C ASN A 18 15.55 -0.27 -3.08
N GLY A 19 16.68 0.14 -3.65
CA GLY A 19 17.86 -0.73 -3.83
C GLY A 19 18.49 -1.20 -2.50
N ASP A 20 18.27 -0.45 -1.42
CA ASP A 20 18.74 -0.71 -0.05
C ASP A 20 17.84 -1.67 0.74
N ARG A 21 16.82 -2.25 0.09
CA ARG A 21 15.81 -3.14 0.70
C ARG A 21 14.85 -2.42 1.64
N SER A 22 14.74 -1.10 1.52
CA SER A 22 13.62 -0.33 2.06
C SER A 22 12.46 -0.29 1.06
N VAL A 23 11.26 0.00 1.58
CA VAL A 23 10.04 0.14 0.78
C VAL A 23 9.41 1.49 1.09
N THR A 24 9.10 2.26 0.06
CA THR A 24 8.33 3.50 0.19
C THR A 24 6.87 3.23 -0.13
N LEU A 25 5.98 3.53 0.81
CA LEU A 25 4.52 3.45 0.66
C LEU A 25 3.95 4.85 0.50
N ASN A 26 3.15 5.06 -0.54
CA ASN A 26 2.40 6.30 -0.75
C ASN A 26 0.92 5.96 -1.01
N PHE A 27 0.04 6.73 -0.39
CA PHE A 27 -1.41 6.65 -0.51
C PHE A 27 -2.01 8.06 -0.41
N GLY A 28 -3.16 8.27 -1.08
CA GLY A 28 -3.79 9.59 -1.18
C GLY A 28 -4.50 10.10 0.09
N THR A 29 -4.51 9.34 1.18
CA THR A 29 -5.22 9.72 2.41
C THR A 29 -4.47 10.74 3.24
N VAL A 30 -5.15 11.85 3.52
CA VAL A 30 -4.69 12.87 4.47
C VAL A 30 -4.68 12.31 5.89
N ASP A 31 -3.48 12.16 6.43
CA ASP A 31 -3.28 11.88 7.85
C ASP A 31 -3.10 13.21 8.60
N MET A 32 -4.19 13.72 9.17
CA MET A 32 -4.21 14.93 10.02
C MET A 32 -3.70 14.63 11.45
N GLY A 33 -2.65 13.80 11.59
CA GLY A 33 -2.13 13.37 12.90
C GLY A 33 -2.95 12.27 13.59
N GLY A 34 -3.79 11.55 12.85
CA GLY A 34 -4.66 10.47 13.35
C GLY A 34 -3.98 9.11 13.47
N GLY A 35 -2.70 9.00 13.11
CA GLY A 35 -1.93 7.75 13.18
C GLY A 35 -2.20 6.79 12.02
N HIS A 36 -2.90 7.25 10.98
CA HIS A 36 -3.19 6.44 9.79
C HIS A 36 -1.90 5.97 9.10
N ARG A 37 -0.86 6.80 9.06
CA ARG A 37 0.45 6.43 8.52
C ARG A 37 1.10 5.27 9.28
N ASN A 38 1.02 5.28 10.60
CA ASN A 38 1.58 4.20 11.41
C ASN A 38 0.78 2.90 11.23
N ALA A 39 -0.55 2.99 11.13
CA ALA A 39 -1.39 1.82 10.82
C ALA A 39 -1.05 1.23 9.44
N MET A 40 -0.96 2.07 8.40
CA MET A 40 -0.60 1.62 7.04
C MET A 40 0.81 1.03 6.98
N ARG A 41 1.77 1.61 7.71
CA ARG A 41 3.12 1.05 7.85
C ARG A 41 3.08 -0.37 8.43
N GLN A 42 2.31 -0.59 9.48
CA GLN A 42 2.20 -1.91 10.12
C GLN A 42 1.53 -2.92 9.20
N ILE A 43 0.43 -2.54 8.53
CA ILE A 43 -0.27 -3.41 7.56
C ILE A 43 0.67 -3.81 6.41
N ALA A 44 1.42 -2.85 5.86
CA ALA A 44 2.38 -3.12 4.81
C ALA A 44 3.53 -4.03 5.29
N ALA A 45 4.03 -3.81 6.51
CA ALA A 45 5.12 -4.58 7.10
C ALA A 45 4.72 -6.04 7.32
N GLU A 46 3.52 -6.26 7.87
CA GLU A 46 2.96 -7.58 8.10
C GLU A 46 2.72 -8.33 6.79
N THR A 47 2.14 -7.65 5.79
CA THR A 47 1.88 -8.26 4.48
C THR A 47 3.17 -8.62 3.76
N LEU A 48 4.17 -7.73 3.76
CA LEU A 48 5.47 -7.95 3.11
C LEU A 48 6.43 -8.81 3.93
N ARG A 49 6.08 -9.16 5.17
CA ARG A 49 6.94 -9.90 6.13
C ARG A 49 8.32 -9.25 6.33
N ILE A 50 8.36 -7.92 6.41
CA ILE A 50 9.58 -7.14 6.66
C ILE A 50 9.43 -6.30 7.92
N SER A 51 10.55 -5.89 8.51
CA SER A 51 10.55 -5.00 9.67
C SER A 51 9.90 -3.64 9.31
N PRO A 52 8.99 -3.10 10.15
CA PRO A 52 8.30 -1.83 9.87
C PRO A 52 9.24 -0.63 9.71
N GLU A 53 10.45 -0.71 10.28
CA GLU A 53 11.53 0.28 10.13
C GLU A 53 12.03 0.37 8.68
N ARG A 54 11.87 -0.70 7.89
CA ARG A 54 12.23 -0.71 6.47
C ARG A 54 11.17 -0.06 5.58
N ILE A 55 9.99 0.25 6.14
CA ILE A 55 8.91 0.89 5.40
C ILE A 55 8.92 2.38 5.71
N THR A 56 9.02 3.20 4.68
CA THR A 56 8.87 4.67 4.78
C THR A 56 7.54 5.06 4.16
N VAL A 57 6.69 5.74 4.93
CA VAL A 57 5.42 6.27 4.42
C VAL A 57 5.65 7.71 3.99
N SER A 58 5.31 8.06 2.75
CA SER A 58 5.45 9.42 2.24
C SER A 58 4.65 10.41 3.09
N SER A 59 5.32 11.46 3.57
CA SER A 59 4.78 12.50 4.46
C SER A 59 3.96 13.56 3.74
N ASP A 60 4.17 13.73 2.44
CA ASP A 60 3.60 14.82 1.67
C ASP A 60 2.58 14.26 0.69
N ILE A 61 1.36 14.76 0.81
CA ILE A 61 0.30 14.48 -0.16
C ILE A 61 0.47 15.51 -1.25
N ASP A 62 1.24 15.12 -2.24
CA ASP A 62 1.45 15.91 -3.44
C ASP A 62 0.49 15.36 -4.49
N THR A 63 -0.44 16.18 -4.96
CA THR A 63 -1.41 15.80 -5.99
C THR A 63 -0.76 15.39 -7.32
N GLN A 64 0.54 15.65 -7.51
CA GLN A 64 1.32 15.16 -8.65
C GLN A 64 1.84 13.72 -8.48
N THR A 65 2.03 13.24 -7.24
CA THR A 65 2.66 11.95 -6.96
C THR A 65 1.79 10.99 -6.15
N SER A 66 0.84 11.52 -5.37
CA SER A 66 -0.11 10.72 -4.61
C SER A 66 -1.21 10.19 -5.53
N PRO A 67 -1.52 8.89 -5.45
CA PRO A 67 -2.60 8.30 -6.22
C PRO A 67 -3.94 8.96 -5.87
N TRP A 68 -4.80 9.15 -6.86
CA TRP A 68 -6.09 9.81 -6.65
C TRP A 68 -6.93 9.04 -5.63
N GLU A 69 -7.44 9.77 -4.64
CA GLU A 69 -8.35 9.26 -3.62
C GLU A 69 -9.63 10.10 -3.59
N TRP A 70 -10.78 9.44 -3.67
CA TRP A 70 -12.06 10.06 -3.39
C TRP A 70 -12.20 10.29 -1.88
N GLN A 71 -12.36 11.57 -1.50
CA GLN A 71 -12.59 12.15 -0.17
C GLN A 71 -12.52 11.24 1.07
N THR A 72 -11.85 11.73 2.13
CA THR A 72 -11.88 11.18 3.50
C THR A 72 -13.28 11.32 4.12
N VAL A 73 -14.24 10.48 3.72
CA VAL A 73 -15.62 10.47 4.25
C VAL A 73 -15.79 9.29 5.20
N GLY A 74 -16.00 9.59 6.49
CA GLY A 74 -16.23 8.61 7.54
C GLY A 74 -14.99 7.81 7.91
N SER A 75 -15.00 7.17 9.08
CA SER A 75 -13.90 6.35 9.63
C SER A 75 -13.49 5.13 8.77
N LEU A 76 -13.97 5.04 7.53
CA LEU A 76 -13.65 4.02 6.52
C LEU A 76 -12.27 4.22 5.88
N SER A 77 -11.60 5.36 6.13
CA SER A 77 -10.34 5.67 5.45
C SER A 77 -9.22 4.67 5.76
N VAL A 78 -9.11 4.22 7.00
CA VAL A 78 -8.13 3.18 7.38
C VAL A 78 -8.50 1.83 6.78
N LEU A 79 -9.79 1.46 6.81
CA LEU A 79 -10.27 0.17 6.30
C LEU A 79 -9.96 0.05 4.81
N LEU A 80 -10.41 1.03 4.03
CA LEU A 80 -10.31 0.97 2.57
C LEU A 80 -8.87 1.21 2.09
N CYS A 81 -8.09 2.08 2.76
CA CYS A 81 -6.67 2.25 2.45
C CYS A 81 -5.86 1.00 2.82
N GLY A 82 -6.18 0.36 3.95
CA GLY A 82 -5.54 -0.88 4.39
C GLY A 82 -5.74 -2.00 3.37
N GLN A 83 -6.96 -2.15 2.83
CA GLN A 83 -7.23 -3.11 1.76
C GLN A 83 -6.37 -2.86 0.51
N ALA A 84 -6.28 -1.60 0.05
CA ALA A 84 -5.45 -1.25 -1.10
C ALA A 84 -3.97 -1.59 -0.86
N VAL A 85 -3.46 -1.35 0.35
CA VAL A 85 -2.07 -1.68 0.74
C VAL A 85 -1.84 -3.19 0.72
N VAL A 86 -2.77 -3.99 1.26
CA VAL A 86 -2.68 -5.46 1.24
C VAL A 86 -2.67 -5.98 -0.19
N GLU A 87 -3.55 -5.47 -1.06
CA GLU A 87 -3.60 -5.86 -2.46
C GLU A 87 -2.31 -5.50 -3.21
N ALA A 88 -1.77 -4.29 -3.00
CA ALA A 88 -0.53 -3.86 -3.63
C ALA A 88 0.68 -4.68 -3.15
N ALA A 89 0.75 -4.95 -1.84
CA ALA A 89 1.81 -5.77 -1.26
C ALA A 89 1.74 -7.22 -1.72
N GLY A 90 0.54 -7.81 -1.80
CA GLY A 90 0.34 -9.16 -2.34
C GLY A 90 0.79 -9.27 -3.79
N LYS A 91 0.40 -8.32 -4.66
CA LYS A 91 0.87 -8.27 -6.05
C LYS A 91 2.40 -8.15 -6.14
N ALA A 92 3.00 -7.35 -5.26
CA ALA A 92 4.45 -7.21 -5.22
C ALA A 92 5.15 -8.52 -4.82
N ILE A 93 4.62 -9.27 -3.85
CA ILE A 93 5.15 -10.58 -3.46
C ILE A 93 5.12 -11.55 -4.64
N GLU A 94 4.01 -11.62 -5.38
CA GLU A 94 3.91 -12.48 -6.57
C GLU A 94 4.97 -12.12 -7.62
N LEU A 95 5.13 -10.83 -7.92
CA LEU A 95 6.16 -10.36 -8.86
C LEU A 95 7.59 -10.66 -8.38
N LEU A 96 7.85 -10.53 -7.08
CA LEU A 96 9.13 -10.87 -6.48
C LEU A 96 9.39 -12.37 -6.56
N LYS A 97 8.39 -13.21 -6.29
CA LYS A 97 8.48 -14.67 -6.40
C LYS A 97 8.70 -15.10 -7.84
N GLU A 98 8.01 -14.52 -8.80
CA GLU A 98 8.24 -14.79 -10.22
C GLU A 98 9.68 -14.42 -10.64
N THR A 99 10.17 -13.27 -10.18
CA THR A 99 11.54 -12.83 -10.50
C THR A 99 12.57 -13.76 -9.86
N ALA A 100 12.38 -14.11 -8.59
CA ALA A 100 13.25 -15.04 -7.88
C ALA A 100 13.20 -16.45 -8.49
N ALA A 101 12.03 -16.93 -8.91
CA ALA A 101 11.86 -18.20 -9.62
C ALA A 101 12.67 -18.25 -10.91
N ARG A 102 12.66 -17.16 -11.71
CA ARG A 102 13.48 -17.05 -12.93
C ARG A 102 14.98 -17.10 -12.63
N VAL A 103 15.43 -16.49 -11.53
CA VAL A 103 16.86 -16.48 -11.14
C VAL A 103 17.29 -17.84 -10.57
N LEU A 104 16.45 -18.47 -9.75
CA LEU A 104 16.76 -19.71 -9.03
C LEU A 104 16.44 -20.98 -9.84
N GLY A 105 15.75 -20.86 -10.97
CA GLY A 105 15.37 -22.00 -11.81
C GLY A 105 14.34 -22.93 -11.17
N CYS A 106 13.57 -22.45 -10.18
CA CYS A 106 12.55 -23.21 -9.47
C CYS A 106 11.13 -22.65 -9.73
N PRO A 107 10.06 -23.44 -9.54
CA PRO A 107 8.69 -22.94 -9.65
C PRO A 107 8.38 -21.91 -8.55
N SER A 108 7.66 -20.83 -8.88
CA SER A 108 7.30 -19.76 -7.94
C SER A 108 6.53 -20.24 -6.71
N GLY A 109 5.80 -21.36 -6.80
CA GLY A 109 5.10 -21.98 -5.68
C GLY A 109 5.98 -22.58 -4.57
N GLN A 110 7.30 -22.73 -4.81
CA GLN A 110 8.24 -23.17 -3.78
C GLN A 110 8.87 -22.01 -2.99
N LEU A 111 8.65 -20.76 -3.39
CA LEU A 111 9.21 -19.58 -2.72
C LEU A 111 8.21 -19.08 -1.66
N SER A 112 8.58 -19.23 -0.39
CA SER A 112 7.75 -18.90 0.78
C SER A 112 7.86 -17.45 1.23
#